data_AF-A0A9W4LBD3-F1
#
_entry.id   AF-A0A9W4LBD3-F1
#
_cell.length_a   1.000
_cell.length_b   1.000
_cell.length_c   1.000
_cell.angle_alpha   90.00
_cell.angle_beta   90.00
_cell.angle_gamma   90.00
#
_symmetry.space_group_name_H-M   'P 1'
#
loop_
_entity.id
_entity.type
_entity.pdbx_description
1 polymer ?
#
loop_
_entity_poly.entity_id
_entity_poly.type
_entity_poly.pdbx_seq_one_letter_code
_entity_poly.pdbx_strand_id
1 'polypeptide(L)' 'MIPSIGISIFPEHGDSFDALIKNADLAMYLAKSLGSNNYQIYTDDLQEKSQHEFEM' A
#
# COMPACT_ATOMS: atom_id res chain seq x y z
N MET A 1 10.98 2.60 -16.96
CA MET A 1 10.12 2.18 -15.83
C MET A 1 10.59 2.96 -14.62
N ILE A 2 9.71 3.72 -13.96
CA ILE A 2 10.09 4.50 -12.78
C ILE A 2 9.58 3.74 -11.55
N PRO A 3 10.41 3.56 -10.49
CA PRO A 3 10.00 2.80 -9.32
C PRO A 3 8.81 3.47 -8.61
N SER A 4 7.96 2.64 -8.01
CA SER A 4 6.92 3.05 -7.06
C SER A 4 7.13 2.26 -5.79
N ILE A 5 6.98 2.89 -4.63
CA ILE A 5 7.38 2.32 -3.34
C ILE A 5 6.19 2.31 -2.39
N GLY A 6 5.95 1.20 -1.71
CA GLY A 6 5.00 1.11 -0.62
C GLY A 6 5.71 0.88 0.71
N ILE A 7 5.24 1.53 1.77
CA ILE A 7 5.88 1.52 3.08
C ILE A 7 4.86 1.08 4.14
N SER A 8 5.20 0.06 4.93
CA SER A 8 4.46 -0.33 6.13
C SER A 8 5.35 -0.26 7.38
N ILE A 9 4.75 -0.02 8.54
CA ILE A 9 5.45 0.24 9.80
C ILE A 9 4.91 -0.70 10.86
N PHE A 10 5.77 -1.52 11.46
CA PHE A 10 5.41 -2.29 12.65
C PHE A 10 5.50 -1.41 13.91
N PRO A 11 4.58 -1.54 14.88
CA PRO A 11 3.38 -2.40 14.89
C PRO A 11 2.12 -1.73 14.31
N GLU A 12 2.22 -0.48 13.85
CA GLU A 12 1.09 0.35 13.44
C GLU A 12 0.27 -0.23 12.28
N HIS A 13 0.95 -0.78 11.27
CA HIS A 13 0.35 -1.28 10.03
C HIS A 13 0.26 -2.81 10.01
N GLY A 14 0.29 -3.45 11.17
CA GLY A 14 0.21 -4.91 11.29
C GLY A 14 1.14 -5.46 12.37
N ASP A 15 0.70 -6.55 13.00
CA ASP A 15 1.41 -7.27 14.06
C ASP A 15 2.16 -8.51 13.57
N SER A 16 2.04 -8.84 12.28
CA SER A 16 2.67 -9.98 11.64
C SER A 16 3.40 -9.58 10.35
N PHE A 17 4.40 -10.38 9.98
CA PHE A 17 5.14 -10.18 8.73
C PHE A 17 4.21 -10.18 7.51
N ASP A 18 3.29 -11.13 7.43
CA ASP A 18 2.32 -11.23 6.33
C ASP A 18 1.42 -9.98 6.25
N ALA A 19 0.96 -9.45 7.39
CA ALA A 19 0.18 -8.22 7.43
C ALA A 19 0.98 -7.01 6.92
N LEU A 20 2.23 -6.86 7.38
CA LEU A 20 3.10 -5.76 6.96
C LEU A 20 3.42 -5.80 5.47
N ILE A 21 3.71 -6.97 4.91
CA ILE A 21 4.00 -7.12 3.47
C ILE A 21 2.75 -6.79 2.64
N LYS A 22 1.60 -7.37 2.99
CA LYS A 22 0.33 -7.07 2.32
C LYS A 22 0.05 -5.57 2.33
N ASN A 23 0.25 -4.90 3.46
CA ASN A 23 -0.03 -3.48 3.61
C ASN A 23 0.97 -2.60 2.85
N ALA A 24 2.25 -2.98 2.80
CA ALA A 24 3.23 -2.31 1.95
C ALA A 24 2.87 -2.47 0.46
N ASP A 25 2.43 -3.65 0.03
CA ASP A 25 2.00 -3.89 -1.36
C ASP A 25 0.79 -3.05 -1.74
N LEU A 26 -0.20 -2.90 -0.84
CA LEU A 26 -1.34 -2.01 -1.02
C LEU A 26 -0.90 -0.55 -1.22
N ALA A 27 0.03 -0.07 -0.40
CA ALA A 27 0.58 1.26 -0.55
C ALA A 27 1.36 1.43 -1.86
N MET A 28 2.15 0.43 -2.27
CA MET A 28 2.85 0.45 -3.55
C MET A 28 1.87 0.46 -4.73
N TYR A 29 0.76 -0.24 -4.64
CA TYR A 29 -0.26 -0.23 -5.68
C TYR A 29 -0.89 1.16 -5.81
N LEU A 30 -1.24 1.81 -4.70
CA LEU A 30 -1.72 3.18 -4.72
C LEU A 30 -0.68 4.12 -5.35
N ALA A 31 0.60 3.97 -4.99
CA ALA A 31 1.71 4.72 -5.58
C ALA A 31 1.72 4.63 -7.12
N LYS A 32 1.48 3.43 -7.66
CA LYS A 32 1.34 3.20 -9.10
C LYS A 32 0.10 3.87 -9.69
N SER A 33 -1.06 3.74 -9.04
CA SER A 33 -2.34 4.33 -9.50
C SER A 33 -2.29 5.86 -9.57
N LEU A 34 -1.54 6.50 -8.67
CA LEU A 34 -1.39 7.96 -8.58
C LEU A 34 -0.39 8.54 -9.61
N GLY A 35 0.07 7.74 -10.58
CA GLY A 35 0.95 8.19 -11.66
C GLY A 35 2.39 7.69 -11.58
N SER A 36 2.70 6.75 -10.68
CA SER A 36 4.05 6.19 -10.45
C SER A 36 5.08 7.25 -10.03
N ASN A 37 6.36 6.88 -9.90
CA ASN A 37 7.45 7.76 -9.45
C ASN A 37 7.19 8.43 -8.08
N ASN A 38 6.50 7.73 -7.20
CA ASN A 38 6.22 8.20 -5.85
C ASN A 38 6.28 7.04 -4.86
N TYR A 39 6.08 7.39 -3.59
CA TYR A 39 5.91 6.43 -2.52
C TYR A 39 4.60 6.71 -1.81
N GLN A 40 4.03 5.67 -1.20
CA GLN A 40 2.91 5.81 -0.28
C GLN A 40 3.23 5.06 1.00
N ILE A 41 2.83 5.64 2.12
CA ILE A 41 2.82 4.97 3.42
C ILE A 41 1.43 4.39 3.59
N TYR A 42 1.34 3.13 4.00
CA TYR A 42 0.08 2.52 4.33
C TYR A 42 -0.61 3.31 5.45
N THR A 43 -1.91 3.52 5.30
CA THR A 43 -2.80 4.02 6.36
C THR A 43 -4.00 3.10 6.42
N ASP A 44 -4.72 3.03 7.54
CA ASP A 44 -5.92 2.18 7.61
C ASP A 44 -7.00 2.60 6.59
N ASP A 45 -7.07 3.89 6.25
CA ASP A 45 -7.92 4.41 5.17
C ASP A 45 -7.54 3.88 3.77
N LEU A 46 -6.29 3.44 3.56
CA LEU A 46 -5.84 2.88 2.29
C LEU A 46 -6.49 1.52 2.03
N GLN A 47 -6.78 0.75 3.08
CA GLN A 47 -7.45 -0.54 2.97
C GLN A 47 -8.82 -0.37 2.28
N GLU A 48 -9.58 0.64 2.69
CA GLU A 48 -10.92 0.94 2.17
C GLU A 48 -10.91 1.36 0.69
N LYS A 49 -9.87 2.06 0.24
CA LYS A 49 -9.70 2.44 -1.17
C LYS A 49 -9.25 1.27 -2.05
N SER A 50 -8.34 0.44 -1.54
CA SER A 50 -7.83 -0.71 -2.29
C SER A 50 -8.89 -1.78 -2.57
N GLN A 51 -9.89 -1.90 -1.68
CA GLN A 51 -10.94 -2.89 -1.79
C GLN A 51 -11.95 -2.56 -2.92
N HIS A 52 -12.12 -1.28 -3.26
CA HIS A 52 -12.98 -0.85 -4.37
C HIS A 52 -12.33 -0.99 -5.77
N GLU A 53 -11.00 -0.97 -5.86
CA GLU A 53 -10.33 -1.09 -7.16
C GLU A 53 -10.07 -2.54 -7.58
N PHE A 54 -10.14 -3.50 -6.64
CA PHE A 54 -10.01 -4.93 -6.94
C PHE A 54 -11.29 -5.58 -7.53
N GLU A 55 -12.42 -4.86 -7.55
CA GLU A 55 -13.73 -5.35 -8.01
C GLU A 55 -14.17 -4.86 -9.42
N MET A 56 -13.31 -4.15 -10.16
CA MET A 56 -13.52 -3.80 -11.58
C MET A 56 -12.51 -4.50 -12.50
#